data_AF-A0A9J7MQ04-F1
#
_entry.id   AF-A0A9J7MQ04-F1
#
_cell.length_a   1.000
_cell.length_b   1.000
_cell.length_c   1.000
_cell.angle_alpha   90.00
_cell.angle_beta   90.00
_cell.angle_gamma   90.00
#
_symmetry.space_group_name_H-M   'P 1'
#
loop_
_entity.id
_entity.type
_entity.pdbx_description
1 polymer ?
#
loop_
_entity_poly.entity_id
_entity_poly.type
_entity_poly.pdbx_seq_one_letter_code
_entity_poly.pdbx_strand_id
1 'polypeptide(L)'
;SAGEPLSPFDLCFILDSSDNYKAKKGPCTEQHNYVCHSALKPCEPNVCQNGGNCTSCFNETTTFCGCADGFGGKFCEINIDDCGSNPCQHGGTCQDGVNSYSCSCPTVIGTDCESEVDWCSLVQCPFGWVCQVSTSSFQCVDPAPIVREIPYQCSSASCPDGMYCTKESAAFFSCKVE
;
A
#
# COMPACT_ATOMS: atom_id res chain seq x y z
N SER A 1 -51.36 -7.38 -6.89
CA SER A 1 -49.96 -6.93 -6.82
C SER A 1 -50.00 -5.42 -6.72
N ALA A 2 -49.85 -4.86 -5.52
CA ALA A 2 -49.88 -3.41 -5.30
C ALA A 2 -48.45 -2.89 -5.51
N GLY A 3 -48.25 -2.05 -6.53
CA GLY A 3 -47.01 -1.31 -6.74
C GLY A 3 -46.87 -0.20 -5.71
N GLU A 4 -45.65 0.00 -5.25
CA GLU A 4 -45.27 0.98 -4.21
C GLU A 4 -45.66 2.42 -4.58
N PRO A 5 -45.86 3.32 -3.59
CA PRO A 5 -46.20 4.71 -3.84
C PRO A 5 -45.03 5.44 -4.51
N LEU A 6 -45.21 5.82 -5.78
CA LEU A 6 -44.25 6.64 -6.52
C LEU A 6 -44.14 8.03 -5.88
N SER A 7 -42.90 8.35 -5.51
CA SER A 7 -42.41 9.59 -4.92
C SER A 7 -42.91 10.88 -5.62
N PRO A 8 -43.04 12.02 -4.93
CA PRO A 8 -43.51 13.30 -5.51
C PRO A 8 -42.58 13.92 -6.59
N PHE A 9 -41.54 13.21 -7.06
CA PHE A 9 -40.40 13.76 -7.84
C PHE A 9 -40.47 13.62 -9.37
N ASP A 10 -41.63 13.28 -9.97
CA ASP A 10 -41.69 12.98 -11.41
C ASP A 10 -42.42 14.03 -12.28
N LEU A 11 -42.46 15.34 -11.98
CA LEU A 11 -43.27 16.31 -12.76
C LEU A 11 -42.47 17.11 -13.82
N CYS A 12 -42.62 16.82 -15.13
CA CYS A 12 -42.11 17.65 -16.24
C CYS A 12 -43.17 18.65 -16.75
N PHE A 13 -42.81 19.90 -17.08
CA PHE A 13 -43.78 20.96 -17.47
C PHE A 13 -43.82 21.26 -18.98
N ILE A 14 -44.82 20.78 -19.70
CA ILE A 14 -44.92 21.05 -21.15
C ILE A 14 -45.39 22.50 -21.37
N LEU A 15 -44.66 23.26 -22.20
CA LEU A 15 -45.13 24.53 -22.77
C LEU A 15 -46.18 24.22 -23.85
N ASP A 16 -47.43 24.62 -23.66
CA ASP A 16 -48.38 24.71 -24.77
C ASP A 16 -48.23 26.05 -25.51
N SER A 17 -48.79 26.16 -26.72
CA SER A 17 -48.74 27.36 -27.57
C SER A 17 -49.46 28.60 -27.00
N SER A 18 -49.83 28.55 -25.71
CA SER A 18 -50.61 29.55 -24.98
C SER A 18 -49.95 29.93 -23.64
N ASP A 19 -48.65 29.62 -23.46
CA ASP A 19 -47.86 29.91 -22.25
C ASP A 19 -48.44 29.32 -20.95
N ASN A 20 -49.24 28.24 -21.03
CA ASN A 20 -49.75 27.56 -19.84
C ASN A 20 -48.84 26.39 -19.43
N TYR A 21 -48.32 26.44 -18.20
CA TYR A 21 -47.54 25.36 -17.61
C TYR A 21 -48.44 24.15 -17.30
N LYS A 22 -48.27 23.05 -18.03
CA LYS A 22 -48.91 21.77 -17.66
C LYS A 22 -47.88 20.79 -17.14
N ALA A 23 -47.95 20.51 -15.84
CA ALA A 23 -47.16 19.47 -15.20
C ALA A 23 -47.63 18.08 -15.67
N LYS A 24 -46.71 17.26 -16.15
CA LYS A 24 -46.93 15.90 -16.63
C LYS A 24 -45.96 14.96 -15.94
N LYS A 25 -46.47 13.85 -15.40
CA LYS A 25 -45.64 12.87 -14.70
C LYS A 25 -44.77 12.08 -15.69
N GLY A 26 -43.44 12.10 -15.59
CA GLY A 26 -42.52 11.32 -16.44
C GLY A 26 -41.07 11.84 -16.48
N PRO A 27 -40.14 11.12 -17.16
CA PRO A 27 -38.75 11.56 -17.35
C PRO A 27 -38.65 12.65 -18.42
N CYS A 28 -37.90 13.72 -18.16
CA CYS A 28 -37.73 14.82 -19.11
C CYS A 28 -36.68 14.44 -20.16
N THR A 29 -37.06 14.36 -21.44
CA THR A 29 -36.16 14.07 -22.57
C THR A 29 -36.01 15.31 -23.46
N GLU A 30 -34.91 15.40 -24.22
CA GLU A 30 -34.56 16.52 -25.13
C GLU A 30 -35.58 16.80 -26.26
N GLN A 31 -36.71 16.08 -26.31
CA GLN A 31 -37.72 16.20 -27.37
C GLN A 31 -38.82 17.23 -27.10
N HIS A 32 -38.85 17.85 -25.91
CA HIS A 32 -39.84 18.88 -25.60
C HIS A 32 -39.11 20.16 -25.16
N ASN A 33 -39.41 21.27 -25.83
CA ASN A 33 -38.82 22.59 -25.60
C ASN A 33 -39.04 23.07 -24.15
N TYR A 34 -38.12 22.74 -23.23
CA TYR A 34 -38.06 23.34 -21.90
C TYR A 34 -37.00 24.46 -21.93
N VAL A 35 -37.41 25.70 -21.68
CA VAL A 35 -36.47 26.82 -21.45
C VAL A 35 -36.27 26.94 -19.93
N CYS A 36 -35.06 26.66 -19.48
CA CYS A 36 -34.60 26.84 -18.10
C CYS A 36 -34.68 28.33 -17.69
N HIS A 37 -35.35 28.62 -16.57
CA HIS A 37 -35.48 29.97 -16.04
C HIS A 37 -34.34 30.25 -15.05
N SER A 38 -33.41 31.12 -15.47
CA SER A 38 -32.55 32.05 -14.68
C SER A 38 -31.15 31.62 -14.19
N ALA A 39 -30.14 31.93 -15.02
CA ALA A 39 -28.81 32.51 -14.73
C ALA A 39 -27.87 31.92 -13.65
N LEU A 40 -28.28 30.94 -12.85
CA LEU A 40 -27.43 30.26 -11.89
C LEU A 40 -26.82 29.04 -12.59
N LYS A 41 -25.53 29.14 -12.91
CA LYS A 41 -24.71 28.01 -13.34
C LYS A 41 -23.92 27.48 -12.14
N PRO A 42 -24.50 26.64 -11.28
CA PRO A 42 -23.86 26.21 -10.03
C PRO A 42 -22.60 25.35 -10.23
N CYS A 43 -22.32 24.93 -11.46
CA CYS A 43 -21.11 24.19 -11.85
C CYS A 43 -20.07 25.04 -12.62
N GLU A 44 -20.29 26.35 -12.80
CA GLU A 44 -19.32 27.23 -13.46
C GLU A 44 -18.87 28.37 -12.53
N PRO A 45 -17.60 28.41 -12.09
CA PRO A 45 -16.56 27.38 -12.29
C PRO A 45 -16.87 26.09 -11.52
N ASN A 46 -16.21 24.97 -11.88
CA ASN A 46 -16.46 23.69 -11.21
C ASN A 46 -16.18 23.83 -9.71
N VAL A 47 -17.23 23.70 -8.90
CA VAL A 47 -17.16 23.81 -7.44
C VAL A 47 -16.67 22.52 -6.77
N CYS A 48 -16.72 21.40 -7.49
CA CYS A 48 -16.21 20.11 -7.03
C CYS A 48 -14.69 20.12 -7.14
N GLN A 49 -14.02 19.91 -6.02
CA GLN A 49 -12.56 19.87 -5.92
C GLN A 49 -12.02 18.51 -6.40
N ASN A 50 -10.70 18.42 -6.51
CA ASN A 50 -9.97 17.17 -6.74
C ASN A 50 -10.47 16.33 -7.94
N GLY A 51 -10.86 17.02 -9.03
CA GLY A 51 -11.34 16.37 -10.25
C GLY A 51 -12.77 15.84 -10.17
N GLY A 52 -13.54 16.24 -9.16
CA GLY A 52 -14.95 15.86 -9.02
C GLY A 52 -15.81 16.31 -10.20
N ASN A 53 -16.74 15.46 -10.61
CA ASN A 53 -17.70 15.74 -11.66
C ASN A 53 -18.92 16.48 -11.09
N CYS A 54 -19.12 17.73 -11.53
CA CYS A 54 -20.25 18.54 -11.10
C CYS A 54 -21.48 18.26 -11.95
N THR A 55 -22.55 17.85 -11.29
CA THR A 55 -23.88 17.71 -11.90
C THR A 55 -24.89 18.53 -11.12
N SER A 56 -25.80 19.19 -11.84
CA SER A 56 -26.93 19.91 -11.25
C SER A 56 -28.23 19.20 -11.62
N CYS A 57 -29.10 18.95 -10.64
CA CYS A 57 -30.44 18.38 -10.86
C CYS A 57 -31.52 19.42 -10.51
N PHE A 58 -32.59 19.46 -11.31
CA PHE A 58 -33.91 20.08 -11.05
C PHE A 58 -33.89 21.44 -10.30
N ASN A 59 -34.10 22.55 -11.03
CA ASN A 59 -34.22 23.93 -10.52
C ASN A 59 -32.92 24.65 -10.07
N GLU A 60 -31.82 24.45 -10.81
CA GLU A 60 -30.65 25.36 -10.94
C GLU A 60 -29.89 25.78 -9.66
N THR A 61 -30.31 25.34 -8.47
CA THR A 61 -29.76 25.78 -7.17
C THR A 61 -29.09 24.66 -6.37
N THR A 62 -29.35 23.40 -6.75
CA THR A 62 -28.78 22.23 -6.06
C THR A 62 -27.66 21.61 -6.89
N THR A 63 -26.48 21.53 -6.29
CA THR A 63 -25.27 20.93 -6.89
C THR A 63 -24.97 19.59 -6.26
N PHE A 64 -24.60 18.60 -7.08
CA PHE A 64 -24.08 17.32 -6.66
C PHE A 64 -22.68 17.10 -7.25
N CYS A 65 -21.75 16.65 -6.40
CA CYS A 65 -20.40 16.32 -6.81
C CYS A 65 -20.20 14.81 -6.79
N GLY A 66 -19.94 14.23 -7.96
CA GLY A 66 -19.42 12.87 -8.08
C GLY A 66 -17.91 12.90 -7.86
N CYS A 67 -17.45 12.49 -6.69
CA CYS A 67 -16.03 12.53 -6.35
C CYS A 67 -15.24 11.45 -7.08
N ALA A 68 -13.99 11.79 -7.43
CA ALA A 68 -13.02 10.81 -7.88
C ALA A 68 -12.66 9.86 -6.72
N ASP A 69 -12.17 8.67 -7.05
CA ASP A 69 -11.75 7.68 -6.06
C ASP A 69 -10.72 8.29 -5.09
N GLY A 70 -10.85 7.97 -3.80
CA GLY A 70 -10.03 8.54 -2.73
C GLY A 70 -10.51 9.89 -2.18
N PHE A 71 -11.54 10.52 -2.75
CA PHE A 71 -12.09 11.78 -2.23
C PHE A 71 -13.53 11.66 -1.73
N GLY A 72 -13.87 12.48 -0.75
CA GLY A 72 -15.20 12.59 -0.16
C GLY A 72 -15.56 14.02 0.24
N GLY A 73 -16.71 14.16 0.91
CA GLY A 73 -17.27 15.47 1.25
C GLY A 73 -18.29 15.95 0.22
N LYS A 74 -18.94 17.08 0.51
CA LYS A 74 -20.02 17.61 -0.33
C LYS A 74 -19.49 18.12 -1.67
N PHE A 75 -18.26 18.61 -1.67
CA PHE A 75 -17.57 19.20 -2.80
C PHE A 75 -16.26 18.48 -3.11
N CYS A 76 -16.11 17.21 -2.68
CA CYS A 76 -14.90 16.40 -2.87
C CYS A 76 -13.64 17.03 -2.25
N GLU A 77 -13.82 17.83 -1.20
CA GLU A 77 -12.77 18.59 -0.52
C GLU A 77 -11.97 17.75 0.48
N ILE A 78 -12.44 16.55 0.81
CA ILE A 78 -11.84 15.67 1.80
C ILE A 78 -11.05 14.59 1.07
N ASN A 79 -9.74 14.51 1.32
CA ASN A 79 -8.98 13.30 1.02
C ASN A 79 -9.38 12.23 2.04
N ILE A 80 -9.84 11.07 1.58
CA ILE A 80 -10.25 9.97 2.46
C ILE A 80 -8.98 9.41 3.11
N ASP A 81 -9.01 9.28 4.43
CA ASP A 81 -7.88 8.76 5.20
C ASP A 81 -7.70 7.26 4.95
N ASP A 82 -6.79 6.93 4.02
CA ASP A 82 -6.42 5.56 3.66
C ASP A 82 -5.64 4.87 4.79
N CYS A 83 -5.11 5.64 5.74
CA CYS A 83 -4.45 5.15 6.96
C CYS A 83 -5.41 4.86 8.12
N GLY A 84 -6.71 5.20 8.00
CA GLY A 84 -7.66 5.10 9.10
C GLY A 84 -7.88 3.68 9.64
N SER A 85 -7.58 2.66 8.84
CA SER A 85 -7.61 1.25 9.24
C SER A 85 -6.33 0.76 9.93
N ASN A 86 -5.30 1.60 10.00
CA ASN A 86 -3.93 1.26 10.42
C ASN A 86 -3.35 0.06 9.66
N PRO A 87 -3.16 0.16 8.34
CA PRO A 87 -2.69 -0.96 7.53
C PRO A 87 -1.23 -1.35 7.82
N CYS A 88 -0.39 -0.39 8.21
CA CYS A 88 1.03 -0.64 8.48
C CYS A 88 1.25 -1.40 9.80
N GLN A 89 1.80 -2.59 9.72
CA GLN A 89 2.07 -3.48 10.85
C GLN A 89 3.43 -3.19 11.51
N HIS A 90 3.69 -3.86 12.64
CA HIS A 90 4.98 -3.85 13.35
C HIS A 90 5.59 -2.47 13.60
N GLY A 91 4.75 -1.47 13.89
CA GLY A 91 5.20 -0.10 14.16
C GLY A 91 5.59 0.70 12.91
N GLY A 92 5.19 0.24 11.71
CA GLY A 92 5.29 1.01 10.48
C GLY A 92 4.53 2.33 10.57
N THR A 93 5.10 3.39 10.00
CA THR A 93 4.43 4.70 9.92
C THR A 93 3.64 4.77 8.62
N CYS A 94 2.32 4.96 8.71
CA CYS A 94 1.45 5.11 7.56
C CYS A 94 1.48 6.55 7.04
N GLN A 95 1.59 6.70 5.72
CA GLN A 95 1.43 7.95 5.02
C GLN A 95 0.23 7.86 4.09
N ASP A 96 -0.75 8.72 4.35
CA ASP A 96 -1.96 8.90 3.55
C ASP A 96 -1.62 9.39 2.15
N GLY A 97 -2.29 8.83 1.15
CA GLY A 97 -2.16 9.15 -0.26
C GLY A 97 -3.52 9.48 -0.86
N VAL A 98 -3.64 9.41 -2.19
CA VAL A 98 -4.94 9.56 -2.86
C VAL A 98 -5.39 8.18 -3.31
N ASN A 99 -6.46 7.66 -2.71
CA ASN A 99 -6.96 6.30 -2.95
C ASN A 99 -5.86 5.23 -2.79
N SER A 100 -4.92 5.50 -1.89
CA SER A 100 -3.71 4.72 -1.67
C SER A 100 -3.03 5.16 -0.40
N TYR A 101 -2.22 4.29 0.18
CA TYR A 101 -1.35 4.60 1.30
C TYR A 101 0.05 4.05 1.04
N SER A 102 1.02 4.48 1.84
CA SER A 102 2.36 3.89 1.87
C SER A 102 2.84 3.71 3.31
N CYS A 103 3.58 2.63 3.54
CA CYS A 103 4.15 2.34 4.85
C CYS A 103 5.66 2.56 4.86
N SER A 104 6.14 3.34 5.82
CA SER A 104 7.56 3.42 6.14
C SER A 104 7.88 2.37 7.21
N CYS A 105 8.50 1.26 6.80
CA CYS A 105 8.81 0.13 7.67
C CYS A 105 10.17 0.31 8.37
N PRO A 106 10.24 0.27 9.72
CA PRO A 106 11.49 0.50 10.44
C PRO A 106 12.43 -0.71 10.47
N THR A 107 11.90 -1.93 10.63
CA THR A 107 12.70 -3.16 10.83
C THR A 107 12.24 -4.36 10.01
N VAL A 108 11.10 -4.25 9.32
CA VAL A 108 10.44 -5.32 8.56
C VAL A 108 10.25 -4.88 7.10
N ILE A 109 9.89 -5.81 6.23
CA ILE A 109 9.62 -5.57 4.80
C ILE A 109 8.15 -5.88 4.47
N GLY A 110 7.78 -5.64 3.20
CA GLY A 110 6.41 -5.78 2.71
C GLY A 110 5.76 -4.42 2.47
N THR A 111 4.65 -4.41 1.73
CA THR A 111 3.90 -3.17 1.49
C THR A 111 3.28 -2.64 2.77
N ASP A 112 2.92 -3.55 3.68
CA ASP A 112 2.18 -3.28 4.90
C ASP A 112 3.04 -3.57 6.13
N CYS A 113 4.36 -3.71 5.95
CA CYS A 113 5.31 -4.07 7.01
C CYS A 113 4.96 -5.42 7.67
N GLU A 114 4.40 -6.37 6.92
CA GLU A 114 3.89 -7.64 7.42
C GLU A 114 4.93 -8.76 7.46
N SER A 115 6.04 -8.60 6.74
CA SER A 115 7.03 -9.64 6.53
C SER A 115 8.31 -9.38 7.32
N GLU A 116 8.67 -10.31 8.19
CA GLU A 116 9.98 -10.31 8.86
C GLU A 116 11.11 -10.42 7.81
N VAL A 117 12.21 -9.71 8.03
CA VAL A 117 13.33 -9.75 7.08
C VAL A 117 14.16 -11.01 7.29
N ASP A 118 13.98 -12.01 6.43
CA ASP A 118 14.91 -13.13 6.34
C ASP A 118 16.10 -12.75 5.47
N TRP A 119 17.02 -12.02 6.10
CA TRP A 119 18.29 -11.65 5.51
C TRP A 119 19.13 -12.84 5.03
N CYS A 120 18.96 -14.02 5.63
CA CYS A 120 19.75 -15.21 5.31
C CYS A 120 19.24 -15.96 4.07
N SER A 121 17.97 -15.79 3.70
CA SER A 121 17.44 -16.29 2.43
C SER A 121 17.92 -15.50 1.21
N LEU A 122 18.38 -14.26 1.40
CA LEU A 122 18.83 -13.38 0.32
C LEU A 122 20.36 -13.37 0.11
N VAL A 123 21.10 -14.06 0.97
CA VAL A 123 22.56 -13.97 1.04
C VAL A 123 23.18 -15.33 0.77
N GLN A 124 24.13 -15.37 -0.15
CA GLN A 124 24.99 -16.52 -0.35
C GLN A 124 26.29 -16.29 0.42
N CYS A 125 26.43 -16.93 1.58
CA CYS A 125 27.67 -16.88 2.34
C CYS A 125 28.79 -17.69 1.64
N PRO A 126 30.07 -17.35 1.87
CA PRO A 126 31.20 -18.15 1.40
C PRO A 126 31.13 -19.61 1.84
N PHE A 127 31.80 -20.50 1.12
CA PHE A 127 31.77 -21.94 1.40
C PHE A 127 32.18 -22.25 2.85
N GLY A 128 31.28 -22.87 3.60
CA GLY A 128 31.50 -23.24 5.01
C GLY A 128 31.09 -22.19 6.04
N TRP A 129 30.66 -20.99 5.64
CA TRP A 129 30.20 -19.94 6.53
C TRP A 129 28.70 -20.04 6.77
N VAL A 130 28.24 -19.64 7.95
CA VAL A 130 26.83 -19.67 8.35
C VAL A 130 26.30 -18.25 8.44
N CYS A 131 25.14 -18.00 7.82
CA CYS A 131 24.43 -16.75 8.01
C CYS A 131 23.79 -16.71 9.39
N GLN A 132 24.10 -15.68 10.18
CA GLN A 132 23.47 -15.40 11.47
C GLN A 132 22.79 -14.05 11.43
N VAL A 133 21.54 -14.02 11.89
CA VAL A 133 20.75 -12.80 12.01
C VAL A 133 21.08 -12.14 13.36
N SER A 134 21.35 -10.83 13.34
CA SER A 134 21.58 -10.00 14.52
C SER A 134 20.63 -8.81 14.50
N THR A 135 19.54 -8.89 15.28
CA THR A 135 18.46 -7.90 15.58
C THR A 135 17.91 -7.00 14.45
N SER A 136 18.72 -6.49 13.54
CA SER A 136 18.38 -5.70 12.35
C SER A 136 19.35 -5.89 11.16
N SER A 137 20.19 -6.92 11.19
CA SER A 137 21.21 -7.20 10.17
C SER A 137 21.51 -8.69 10.06
N PHE A 138 22.34 -9.07 9.07
CA PHE A 138 22.92 -10.40 8.98
C PHE A 138 24.44 -10.31 8.90
N GLN A 139 25.09 -11.37 9.37
CA GLN A 139 26.51 -11.58 9.15
C GLN A 139 26.74 -13.03 8.73
N CYS A 140 27.54 -13.22 7.69
CA CYS A 140 28.16 -14.52 7.49
C CYS A 140 29.25 -14.62 8.56
N VAL A 141 29.08 -15.55 9.48
CA VAL A 141 30.11 -15.90 10.45
C VAL A 141 30.74 -17.21 10.01
N ASP A 142 32.05 -17.29 10.09
CA ASP A 142 32.71 -18.59 10.11
C ASP A 142 32.19 -19.28 11.38
N PRO A 143 31.45 -20.41 11.30
CA PRO A 143 31.06 -21.13 12.49
C PRO A 143 32.36 -21.48 13.21
N ALA A 144 32.66 -20.71 14.27
CA ALA A 144 33.93 -20.67 14.98
C ALA A 144 34.55 -22.06 15.00
N PRO A 145 35.85 -22.21 14.70
CA PRO A 145 36.45 -23.47 14.26
C PRO A 145 35.99 -24.55 15.22
N ILE A 146 34.96 -25.31 14.83
CA ILE A 146 34.64 -26.59 15.45
C ILE A 146 35.95 -27.27 15.26
N VAL A 147 36.73 -27.37 16.36
CA VAL A 147 38.16 -27.68 16.37
C VAL A 147 38.33 -28.62 15.23
N ARG A 148 38.77 -28.06 14.10
CA ARG A 148 38.94 -28.87 12.92
C ARG A 148 40.22 -29.50 13.39
N GLU A 149 40.09 -30.62 14.10
CA GLU A 149 41.06 -31.68 14.06
C GLU A 149 41.13 -32.01 12.58
N ILE A 150 41.75 -31.10 11.81
CA ILE A 150 42.50 -31.43 10.66
C ILE A 150 43.65 -32.12 11.36
N PRO A 151 43.71 -33.47 11.31
CA PRO A 151 44.91 -34.12 11.74
C PRO A 151 45.94 -33.74 10.67
N TYR A 152 46.58 -32.58 10.83
CA TYR A 152 47.75 -32.22 10.06
C TYR A 152 48.82 -33.21 10.51
N GLN A 153 48.85 -34.36 9.85
CA GLN A 153 49.88 -35.37 9.99
C GLN A 153 51.21 -34.72 9.62
N CYS A 154 51.98 -34.30 10.62
CA CYS A 154 53.28 -33.68 10.40
C CYS A 154 54.37 -34.77 10.39
N SER A 155 54.92 -35.07 9.21
CA SER A 155 56.01 -36.05 9.08
C SER A 155 57.40 -35.41 9.14
N SER A 156 57.53 -34.10 8.87
CA SER A 156 58.78 -33.32 9.01
C SER A 156 58.58 -31.79 8.86
N ALA A 157 57.92 -31.18 9.85
CA ALA A 157 58.12 -29.79 10.28
C ALA A 157 57.67 -28.62 9.38
N SER A 158 56.36 -28.49 9.14
CA SER A 158 55.78 -27.16 9.00
C SER A 158 54.38 -27.13 9.59
N CYS A 159 54.33 -26.91 10.91
CA CYS A 159 53.13 -26.39 11.55
C CYS A 159 53.04 -24.87 11.27
N PRO A 160 51.83 -24.29 11.21
CA PRO A 160 51.65 -22.83 11.16
C PRO A 160 52.39 -22.13 12.30
N ASP A 161 52.71 -20.85 12.12
CA ASP A 161 53.42 -20.04 13.12
C ASP A 161 52.71 -20.08 14.49
N GLY A 162 53.47 -20.40 15.54
CA GLY A 162 52.97 -20.54 16.91
C GLY A 162 52.54 -21.95 17.31
N MET A 163 52.79 -22.96 16.47
CA MET A 163 52.48 -24.37 16.77
C MET A 163 53.72 -25.27 16.72
N TYR A 164 53.71 -26.37 17.48
CA TYR A 164 54.74 -27.41 17.47
C TYR A 164 54.16 -28.78 17.15
N CYS A 165 54.94 -29.62 16.46
CA CYS A 165 54.54 -30.98 16.09
C CYS A 165 54.79 -31.96 17.25
N THR A 166 53.74 -32.65 17.71
CA THR A 166 53.75 -33.63 18.80
C THR A 166 53.51 -35.03 18.29
N LYS A 167 54.23 -36.01 18.84
CA LYS A 167 54.04 -37.43 18.53
C LYS A 167 52.94 -38.01 19.42
N GLU A 168 51.87 -38.48 18.80
CA GLU A 168 50.72 -39.06 19.49
C GLU A 168 50.75 -40.60 19.45
N SER A 169 51.31 -41.20 18.40
CA SER A 169 51.50 -42.66 18.31
C SER A 169 52.68 -43.04 17.40
N ALA A 170 52.91 -44.34 17.20
CA ALA A 170 54.00 -44.85 16.35
C ALA A 170 53.94 -44.32 14.90
N ALA A 171 52.76 -43.93 14.41
CA ALA A 171 52.53 -43.44 13.05
C ALA A 171 51.69 -42.15 12.97
N PHE A 172 51.45 -41.48 14.11
CA PHE A 172 50.57 -40.29 14.17
C PHE A 172 51.28 -39.12 14.85
N PHE A 173 51.27 -37.98 14.17
CA PHE A 173 51.81 -36.71 14.66
C PHE A 173 50.77 -35.60 14.43
N SER A 174 50.69 -34.63 15.33
CA SER A 174 49.75 -33.50 15.26
C SER A 174 50.40 -32.20 15.72
N CYS A 175 50.00 -31.06 15.13
CA CYS A 175 50.43 -29.74 15.56
C CYS A 175 49.61 -29.27 16.78
N LYS A 176 50.26 -28.80 17.84
CA LYS A 176 49.67 -28.23 19.06
C LYS A 176 50.16 -26.81 19.30
N VAL A 177 49.37 -26.01 20.02
CA VAL A 177 49.77 -24.70 20.56
C VAL A 177 50.37 -24.92 21.95
N GLU A 178 51.29 -24.06 22.40
CA GLU A 178 51.73 -24.05 23.82
C GLU A 178 50.57 -23.81 24.79
#